data_AF-A0A2C8FBU1-F1
#
_entry.id   AF-A0A2C8FBU1-F1
#
_cell.length_a   1.000
_cell.length_b   1.000
_cell.length_c   1.000
_cell.angle_alpha   90.00
_cell.angle_beta   90.00
_cell.angle_gamma   90.00
#
_symmetry.space_group_name_H-M   'P 1'
#
loop_
_entity.id
_entity.type
_entity.pdbx_description
1 polymer ?
#
loop_
_entity_poly.entity_id
_entity_poly.type
_entity_poly.pdbx_seq_one_letter_code
_entity_poly.pdbx_strand_id
1 'polypeptide(L)'
;MRTIFYCFFILLITCPALAASPCATDAPCSPALVDSVIIDEETTGFDINVNYPVLCSEEATRTIRDAVLNGLNKFKLIHPDHDLTDFPHRYTMDTRYAVQSAANGRLASVLLHVSVYTGGAHGNHWPVTWLFEMGRGQQVFLSDIFTDAQQGLHAITPMVRQQLRDKLKEWTAEDMLLDGTTPVLSNYEDFLVSDEGMTFHFAHYQVAPYAAGEQTVFIPWADIRQLVRPEFMAVFLSGAEVSARNKANDKARRDSHGGPCSGLITTD
;
A
#
# COMPACT_ATOMS: atom_id res chain seq x y z
N MET A 1 -28.21 -40.36 54.46
CA MET A 1 -28.28 -39.07 53.73
C MET A 1 -27.55 -39.25 52.42
N ARG A 2 -28.26 -39.18 51.28
CA ARG A 2 -27.69 -39.29 49.92
C ARG A 2 -27.48 -37.87 49.38
N THR A 3 -26.25 -37.52 49.02
CA THR A 3 -25.91 -36.22 48.42
C THR A 3 -25.85 -36.39 46.90
N ILE A 4 -26.68 -35.64 46.18
CA ILE A 4 -26.78 -35.64 44.72
C ILE A 4 -25.83 -34.56 44.18
N PHE A 5 -24.88 -34.93 43.33
CA PHE A 5 -24.05 -34.00 42.57
C PHE A 5 -24.75 -33.66 41.25
N TYR A 6 -25.10 -32.40 41.04
CA TYR A 6 -25.57 -31.88 39.76
C TYR A 6 -24.37 -31.41 38.93
N CYS A 7 -24.03 -32.13 37.86
CA CYS A 7 -23.13 -31.66 36.81
C CYS A 7 -23.89 -30.68 35.90
N PHE A 8 -23.52 -29.39 35.96
CA PHE A 8 -23.93 -28.41 34.96
C PHE A 8 -23.02 -28.55 33.72
N PHE A 9 -23.55 -29.14 32.65
CA PHE A 9 -22.96 -29.08 31.32
C PHE A 9 -23.28 -27.70 30.73
N ILE A 10 -22.31 -26.77 30.78
CA ILE A 10 -22.39 -25.50 30.06
C ILE A 10 -22.02 -25.80 28.60
N LEU A 11 -23.03 -25.90 27.75
CA LEU A 11 -22.86 -26.01 26.30
C LEU A 11 -22.44 -24.62 25.78
N LEU A 12 -21.15 -24.41 25.58
CA LEU A 12 -20.62 -23.24 24.88
C LEU A 12 -21.01 -23.34 23.41
N ILE A 13 -22.09 -22.67 23.04
CA ILE A 13 -22.44 -22.43 21.64
C ILE A 13 -21.42 -21.43 21.11
N THR A 14 -20.32 -21.92 20.54
CA THR A 14 -19.42 -21.09 19.73
C THR A 14 -20.18 -20.73 18.47
N CYS A 15 -20.74 -19.52 18.43
CA CYS A 15 -21.21 -18.93 17.18
C CYS A 15 -19.97 -18.78 16.29
N PRO A 16 -19.87 -19.47 15.14
CA PRO A 16 -18.81 -19.17 14.20
C PRO A 16 -19.01 -17.70 13.79
N ALA A 17 -18.01 -16.86 14.06
CA ALA A 17 -17.97 -15.53 13.50
C ALA A 17 -18.00 -15.71 11.97
N LEU A 18 -19.12 -15.35 11.34
CA LEU A 18 -19.15 -15.22 9.89
C LEU A 18 -18.11 -14.15 9.55
N ALA A 19 -16.97 -14.58 9.00
CA ALA A 19 -16.10 -13.68 8.27
C ALA A 19 -16.95 -13.08 7.16
N ALA A 20 -17.35 -11.81 7.31
CA ALA A 20 -18.05 -11.10 6.26
C ALA A 20 -17.15 -11.15 5.03
N SER A 21 -17.65 -11.70 3.91
CA SER A 21 -16.91 -11.69 2.66
C SER A 21 -16.53 -10.24 2.35
N PRO A 22 -15.22 -9.92 2.20
CA PRO A 22 -14.80 -8.54 1.98
C PRO A 22 -15.42 -7.95 0.71
N CYS A 23 -15.92 -8.79 -0.21
CA CYS A 23 -16.61 -8.43 -1.44
C CYS A 23 -18.15 -8.29 -1.36
N ALA A 24 -18.77 -8.07 -0.19
CA ALA A 24 -20.20 -7.73 -0.13
C ALA A 24 -20.52 -6.37 -0.81
N THR A 25 -21.03 -6.46 -2.04
CA THR A 25 -22.09 -5.73 -2.77
C THR A 25 -22.22 -4.21 -2.83
N ASP A 26 -21.52 -3.40 -2.05
CA ASP A 26 -21.65 -1.95 -2.21
C ASP A 26 -20.85 -1.48 -3.43
N ALA A 27 -21.44 -0.58 -4.21
CA ALA A 27 -20.75 0.01 -5.36
C ALA A 27 -19.59 0.88 -4.84
N PRO A 28 -18.39 0.81 -5.44
CA PRO A 28 -17.29 1.64 -4.98
C PRO A 28 -17.61 3.11 -5.20
N CYS A 29 -17.22 3.96 -4.25
CA CYS A 29 -17.25 5.39 -4.46
C CYS A 29 -16.22 5.79 -5.54
N SER A 30 -16.54 6.85 -6.31
CA SER A 30 -15.71 7.28 -7.44
C SER A 30 -15.82 8.81 -7.64
N PRO A 31 -14.70 9.52 -7.90
CA PRO A 31 -13.33 9.01 -7.95
C PRO A 31 -12.81 8.60 -6.56
N ALA A 32 -11.83 7.67 -6.50
CA ALA A 32 -11.30 7.17 -5.24
C ALA A 32 -10.59 8.26 -4.42
N LEU A 33 -9.77 9.10 -5.08
CA LEU A 33 -9.13 10.28 -4.51
C LEU A 33 -10.02 11.50 -4.75
N VAL A 34 -10.36 12.23 -3.69
CA VAL A 34 -11.23 13.41 -3.79
C VAL A 34 -10.55 14.72 -3.40
N ASP A 35 -9.57 14.65 -2.50
CA ASP A 35 -8.78 15.81 -2.05
C ASP A 35 -7.46 15.37 -1.39
N SER A 36 -6.75 16.31 -0.79
CA SER A 36 -5.57 16.10 0.05
C SER A 36 -5.60 17.00 1.28
N VAL A 37 -4.95 16.58 2.35
CA VAL A 37 -4.68 17.43 3.50
C VAL A 37 -3.21 17.75 3.56
N ILE A 38 -2.89 19.03 3.73
CA ILE A 38 -1.55 19.53 3.94
C ILE A 38 -1.46 20.11 5.35
N ILE A 39 -0.45 19.69 6.10
CA ILE A 39 -0.08 20.22 7.41
C ILE A 39 1.34 20.77 7.26
N ASP A 40 1.44 22.10 7.26
CA ASP A 40 2.71 22.82 7.23
C ASP A 40 2.97 23.45 8.59
N GLU A 41 4.15 23.20 9.17
CA GLU A 41 4.57 23.76 10.44
C GLU A 41 6.06 24.07 10.44
N GLU A 42 6.40 25.33 10.70
CA GLU A 42 7.77 25.77 10.92
C GLU A 42 7.92 26.35 12.32
N THR A 43 8.92 25.87 13.06
CA THR A 43 9.31 26.40 14.37
C THR A 43 10.83 26.64 14.41
N THR A 44 11.37 27.00 15.57
CA THR A 44 12.82 27.04 15.77
C THR A 44 13.44 25.65 15.56
N GLY A 45 12.78 24.59 16.04
CA GLY A 45 13.28 23.21 16.01
C GLY A 45 12.82 22.38 14.82
N PHE A 46 11.70 22.71 14.19
CA PHE A 46 11.04 21.83 13.21
C PHE A 46 10.71 22.52 11.89
N ASP A 47 10.75 21.75 10.81
CA ASP A 47 10.23 22.07 9.48
C ASP A 47 9.41 20.87 8.98
N ILE A 48 8.09 21.00 8.95
CA ILE A 48 7.16 19.88 8.74
C ILE A 48 6.29 20.21 7.53
N ASN A 49 6.30 19.32 6.53
CA ASN A 49 5.41 19.32 5.37
C ASN A 49 4.75 17.95 5.23
N VAL A 50 3.60 17.77 5.88
CA VAL A 50 2.86 16.51 5.84
C VAL A 50 1.70 16.65 4.86
N ASN A 51 1.74 15.85 3.80
CA ASN A 51 0.69 15.73 2.79
C ASN A 51 0.16 14.29 2.69
N TYR A 52 -1.15 14.10 2.83
CA TYR A 52 -1.81 12.79 2.71
C TYR A 52 -3.18 12.88 2.00
N PRO A 53 -3.65 11.79 1.36
CA PRO A 53 -4.85 11.83 0.54
C PRO A 53 -6.13 11.80 1.38
N VAL A 54 -7.17 12.46 0.86
CA VAL A 54 -8.56 12.27 1.25
C VAL A 54 -9.22 11.38 0.21
N LEU A 55 -9.70 10.23 0.66
CA LEU A 55 -10.43 9.28 -0.19
C LEU A 55 -11.94 9.54 -0.11
N CYS A 56 -12.68 9.12 -1.13
CA CYS A 56 -14.15 9.23 -1.13
C CYS A 56 -14.81 8.43 0.01
N SER A 57 -14.12 7.44 0.56
CA SER A 57 -14.53 6.74 1.78
C SER A 57 -14.02 7.46 3.02
N GLU A 58 -14.94 7.85 3.91
CA GLU A 58 -14.60 8.46 5.20
C GLU A 58 -13.84 7.50 6.12
N GLU A 59 -14.14 6.19 6.09
CA GLU A 59 -13.47 5.18 6.91
C GLU A 59 -12.02 4.97 6.47
N ALA A 60 -11.78 4.88 5.16
CA ALA A 60 -10.44 4.78 4.61
C ALA A 60 -9.63 6.06 4.90
N THR A 61 -10.23 7.24 4.69
CA THR A 61 -9.60 8.53 5.03
C THR A 61 -9.26 8.63 6.51
N ARG A 62 -10.14 8.17 7.40
CA ARG A 62 -9.91 8.15 8.85
C ARG A 62 -8.70 7.29 9.19
N THR A 63 -8.60 6.10 8.60
CA THR A 63 -7.47 5.18 8.81
C THR A 63 -6.15 5.84 8.43
N ILE A 64 -6.08 6.47 7.26
CA ILE A 64 -4.88 7.18 6.77
C ILE A 64 -4.55 8.36 7.71
N ARG A 65 -5.54 9.21 8.01
CA ARG A 65 -5.37 10.37 8.87
C ARG A 65 -4.83 9.98 10.24
N ASP A 66 -5.45 8.99 10.88
CA ASP A 66 -5.09 8.61 12.25
C ASP A 66 -3.66 8.03 12.28
N ALA A 67 -3.26 7.27 11.25
CA ALA A 67 -1.88 6.79 11.11
C ALA A 67 -0.87 7.94 10.89
N VAL A 68 -1.19 8.89 10.00
CA VAL A 68 -0.35 10.06 9.71
C VAL A 68 -0.19 10.95 10.95
N LEU A 69 -1.28 11.27 11.63
CA LEU A 69 -1.24 12.10 12.84
C LEU A 69 -0.49 11.42 13.98
N ASN A 70 -0.61 10.11 14.14
CA ASN A 70 0.19 9.34 15.09
C ASN A 70 1.68 9.37 14.73
N GLY A 71 2.04 9.21 13.45
CA GLY A 71 3.41 9.34 12.97
C GLY A 71 4.00 10.72 13.23
N LEU A 72 3.27 11.78 12.88
CA LEU A 72 3.63 13.16 13.14
C LEU A 72 3.82 13.43 14.64
N ASN A 73 2.91 12.94 15.48
CA ASN A 73 3.03 13.07 16.93
C ASN A 73 4.28 12.35 17.46
N LYS A 74 4.56 11.13 17.00
CA LYS A 74 5.79 10.41 17.37
C LYS A 74 7.05 11.17 16.96
N PHE A 75 7.07 11.74 15.75
CA PHE A 75 8.19 12.56 15.28
C PHE A 75 8.46 13.76 16.19
N LYS A 76 7.41 14.50 16.57
CA LYS A 76 7.53 15.63 17.51
C LYS A 76 7.99 15.20 18.91
N LEU A 77 7.64 13.99 19.32
CA LEU A 77 8.04 13.43 20.62
C LEU A 77 9.46 12.86 20.64
N ILE A 78 10.16 12.78 19.50
CA ILE A 78 11.56 12.34 19.48
C ILE A 78 12.36 13.24 20.42
N HIS A 79 12.40 14.55 20.15
CA HIS A 79 13.04 15.55 20.98
C HIS A 79 12.11 16.79 21.07
N PRO A 80 11.17 16.83 22.03
CA PRO A 80 10.10 17.85 22.07
C PRO A 80 10.62 19.27 22.29
N ASP A 81 11.74 19.40 23.00
CA ASP A 81 12.41 20.67 23.30
C ASP A 81 13.60 20.92 22.35
N HIS A 82 13.66 20.26 21.19
CA HIS A 82 14.75 20.49 20.22
C HIS A 82 14.79 21.97 19.85
N ASP A 83 15.77 22.67 20.41
CA ASP A 83 16.20 23.98 20.00
C ASP A 83 17.63 23.86 19.45
N LEU A 84 17.98 24.76 18.54
CA LEU A 84 19.16 24.62 17.66
C LEU A 84 20.51 24.66 18.41
N THR A 85 20.52 24.58 19.74
CA THR A 85 21.72 24.62 20.59
C THR A 85 22.51 23.32 20.50
N ASP A 86 21.83 22.17 20.48
CA ASP A 86 22.48 20.85 20.46
C ASP A 86 22.77 20.40 19.03
N PHE A 87 21.92 20.80 18.09
CA PHE A 87 22.08 20.53 16.67
C PHE A 87 21.58 21.72 15.83
N PRO A 88 22.45 22.41 15.06
CA PRO A 88 22.12 23.69 14.44
C PRO A 88 21.31 23.55 13.14
N HIS A 89 20.45 22.54 13.06
CA HIS A 89 19.49 22.38 11.98
C HIS A 89 18.12 21.96 12.54
N ARG A 90 17.07 22.38 11.83
CA ARG A 90 15.71 21.93 12.10
C ARG A 90 15.58 20.44 11.82
N TYR A 91 14.78 19.75 12.61
CA TYR A 91 14.31 18.42 12.27
C TYR A 91 13.23 18.54 11.21
N THR A 92 13.33 17.72 10.17
CA THR A 92 12.38 17.76 9.06
C THR A 92 11.50 16.53 9.03
N MET A 93 10.23 16.70 8.66
CA MET A 93 9.33 15.61 8.29
C MET A 93 8.56 15.99 7.03
N ASP A 94 8.69 15.17 6.00
CA ASP A 94 8.03 15.35 4.72
C ASP A 94 7.23 14.10 4.37
N THR A 95 6.01 14.25 3.87
CA THR A 95 5.27 13.12 3.28
C THR A 95 4.78 13.39 1.88
N ARG A 96 4.80 12.36 1.03
CA ARG A 96 4.24 12.38 -0.33
C ARG A 96 3.42 11.14 -0.55
N TYR A 97 2.31 11.25 -1.26
CA TYR A 97 1.43 10.10 -1.48
C TYR A 97 1.18 9.83 -2.97
N ALA A 98 0.78 8.59 -3.25
CA ALA A 98 0.16 8.18 -4.50
C ALA A 98 -1.08 7.31 -4.20
N VAL A 99 -2.12 7.46 -5.01
CA VAL A 99 -3.33 6.61 -4.95
C VAL A 99 -3.51 5.92 -6.29
N GLN A 100 -3.67 4.60 -6.26
CA GLN A 100 -3.90 3.77 -7.42
C GLN A 100 -5.18 2.95 -7.24
N SER A 101 -6.12 3.10 -8.17
CA SER A 101 -7.30 2.24 -8.21
C SER A 101 -7.03 0.94 -8.98
N ALA A 102 -7.64 -0.14 -8.52
CA ALA A 102 -7.66 -1.43 -9.18
C ALA A 102 -9.09 -1.98 -9.17
N ALA A 103 -9.30 -3.02 -9.96
CA ALA A 103 -10.55 -3.75 -10.07
C ALA A 103 -11.77 -2.85 -10.33
N ASN A 104 -11.64 -1.99 -11.33
CA ASN A 104 -12.67 -1.02 -11.71
C ASN A 104 -13.12 -0.12 -10.53
N GLY A 105 -12.16 0.31 -9.70
CA GLY A 105 -12.39 1.20 -8.56
C GLY A 105 -12.85 0.49 -7.29
N ARG A 106 -13.06 -0.83 -7.30
CA ARG A 106 -13.39 -1.59 -6.08
C ARG A 106 -12.29 -1.58 -5.05
N LEU A 107 -11.04 -1.47 -5.49
CA LEU A 107 -9.88 -1.41 -4.62
C LEU A 107 -9.11 -0.12 -4.86
N ALA A 108 -8.58 0.47 -3.79
CA ALA A 108 -7.64 1.58 -3.86
C ALA A 108 -6.41 1.28 -3.00
N SER A 109 -5.25 1.28 -3.65
CA SER A 109 -3.96 1.26 -2.97
C SER A 109 -3.51 2.69 -2.70
N VAL A 110 -3.05 2.96 -1.48
CA VAL A 110 -2.42 4.21 -1.08
C VAL A 110 -0.98 3.91 -0.70
N LEU A 111 -0.05 4.66 -1.29
CA LEU A 111 1.35 4.69 -0.89
C LEU A 111 1.63 6.05 -0.26
N LEU A 112 2.18 6.07 0.94
CA LEU A 112 2.70 7.26 1.59
C LEU A 112 4.21 7.08 1.80
N HIS A 113 5.02 7.86 1.10
CA HIS A 113 6.43 7.97 1.41
C HIS A 113 6.60 8.97 2.55
N VAL A 114 7.20 8.51 3.65
CA VAL A 114 7.55 9.33 4.81
C VAL A 114 9.05 9.56 4.78
N SER A 115 9.49 10.81 4.88
CA SER A 115 10.89 11.19 5.04
C SER A 115 11.06 11.97 6.35
N VAL A 116 12.09 11.66 7.12
CA VAL A 116 12.43 12.38 8.35
C VAL A 116 13.94 12.64 8.44
N TYR A 117 14.32 13.78 8.99
CA TYR A 117 15.70 14.08 9.34
C TYR A 117 15.79 14.63 10.75
N THR A 118 16.60 13.99 11.60
CA THR A 118 16.77 14.36 13.01
C THR A 118 18.25 14.49 13.39
N GLY A 119 19.10 14.89 12.44
CA GLY A 119 20.52 15.19 12.70
C GLY A 119 21.52 14.04 12.58
N GLY A 120 21.14 12.95 11.91
CA GLY A 120 22.04 11.87 11.53
C GLY A 120 22.91 12.18 10.30
N ALA A 121 23.66 11.18 9.83
CA ALA A 121 24.48 11.28 8.62
C ALA A 121 23.63 11.51 7.34
N HIS A 122 22.38 11.05 7.34
CA HIS A 122 21.39 11.23 6.29
C HIS A 122 19.98 11.19 6.88
N GLY A 123 18.97 11.55 6.07
CA GLY A 123 17.55 11.32 6.41
C GLY A 123 17.18 9.85 6.39
N ASN A 124 16.06 9.52 7.03
CA ASN A 124 15.42 8.22 6.89
C ASN A 124 14.17 8.40 6.05
N HIS A 125 13.86 7.43 5.21
CA HIS A 125 12.58 7.39 4.54
C HIS A 125 12.11 5.96 4.32
N TRP A 126 10.81 5.77 4.35
CA TRP A 126 10.17 4.47 4.19
C TRP A 126 8.78 4.63 3.57
N PRO A 127 8.30 3.62 2.83
CA PRO A 127 6.91 3.53 2.41
C PRO A 127 6.01 3.18 3.60
N VAL A 128 4.76 3.63 3.54
CA VAL A 128 3.66 3.07 4.32
C VAL A 128 2.53 2.86 3.33
N THR A 129 1.98 1.65 3.26
CA THR A 129 0.88 1.37 2.32
C THR A 129 -0.42 0.97 2.99
N TRP A 130 -1.51 1.20 2.26
CA TRP A 130 -2.82 0.68 2.60
C TRP A 130 -3.50 0.19 1.32
N LEU A 131 -4.26 -0.89 1.43
CA LEU A 131 -5.21 -1.32 0.43
C LEU A 131 -6.61 -1.23 1.03
N PHE A 132 -7.54 -0.57 0.35
CA PHE A 132 -8.92 -0.43 0.80
C PHE A 132 -9.89 -1.04 -0.19
N GLU A 133 -10.92 -1.70 0.33
CA GLU A 133 -12.15 -2.00 -0.40
C GLU A 133 -13.06 -0.77 -0.36
N MET A 134 -13.39 -0.22 -1.53
CA MET A 134 -13.98 1.12 -1.66
C MET A 134 -15.51 1.14 -1.57
N GLY A 135 -16.18 -0.01 -1.44
CA GLY A 135 -17.60 -0.07 -1.11
C GLY A 135 -17.86 0.29 0.36
N ARG A 136 -17.06 -0.27 1.28
CA ARG A 136 -17.19 0.00 2.73
C ARG A 136 -16.06 0.84 3.32
N GLY A 137 -14.93 1.00 2.64
CA GLY A 137 -13.74 1.67 3.18
C GLY A 137 -12.88 0.78 4.08
N GLN A 138 -13.12 -0.53 4.06
CA GLN A 138 -12.40 -1.47 4.91
C GLN A 138 -10.98 -1.70 4.40
N GLN A 139 -10.02 -1.68 5.30
CA GLN A 139 -8.65 -2.05 4.97
C GLN A 139 -8.55 -3.55 4.69
N VAL A 140 -7.86 -3.89 3.60
CA VAL A 140 -7.55 -5.25 3.17
C VAL A 140 -6.07 -5.49 3.46
N PHE A 141 -5.77 -6.53 4.23
CA PHE A 141 -4.40 -6.93 4.53
C PHE A 141 -3.94 -8.05 3.59
N LEU A 142 -2.63 -8.26 3.50
CA LEU A 142 -2.05 -9.33 2.69
C LEU A 142 -2.60 -10.72 3.08
N SER A 143 -2.87 -10.93 4.37
CA SER A 143 -3.47 -12.15 4.89
C SER A 143 -4.89 -12.41 4.40
N ASP A 144 -5.61 -11.35 3.99
CA ASP A 144 -6.96 -11.45 3.46
C ASP A 144 -6.95 -11.85 1.98
N ILE A 145 -5.90 -11.47 1.24
CA ILE A 145 -5.78 -11.75 -0.19
C ILE A 145 -5.50 -13.23 -0.46
N PHE A 146 -4.63 -13.85 0.34
CA PHE A 146 -4.30 -15.27 0.18
C PHE A 146 -5.33 -16.18 0.85
N THR A 147 -5.55 -17.34 0.24
CA THR A 147 -6.33 -18.43 0.85
C THR A 147 -5.66 -18.95 2.11
N ASP A 148 -4.34 -19.12 2.04
CA ASP A 148 -3.44 -19.37 3.17
C ASP A 148 -2.26 -18.42 3.07
N ALA A 149 -2.14 -17.51 4.03
CA ALA A 149 -1.11 -16.47 4.02
C ALA A 149 0.31 -17.03 4.05
N GLN A 150 0.57 -18.10 4.82
CA GLN A 150 1.91 -18.68 4.90
C GLN A 150 2.29 -19.38 3.60
N GLN A 151 1.36 -20.14 3.00
CA GLN A 151 1.60 -20.75 1.69
C GLN A 151 1.80 -19.69 0.60
N GLY A 152 1.02 -18.60 0.64
CA GLY A 152 1.18 -17.44 -0.25
C GLY A 152 2.58 -16.83 -0.14
N LEU A 153 3.03 -16.53 1.08
CA LEU A 153 4.36 -15.98 1.36
C LEU A 153 5.47 -16.92 0.88
N HIS A 154 5.39 -18.21 1.22
CA HIS A 154 6.37 -19.21 0.76
C HIS A 154 6.45 -19.32 -0.76
N ALA A 155 5.34 -19.12 -1.47
CA ALA A 155 5.34 -19.14 -2.93
C ALA A 155 5.99 -17.89 -3.54
N ILE A 156 5.72 -16.69 -3.00
CA ILE A 156 6.27 -15.45 -3.55
C ILE A 156 7.73 -15.19 -3.16
N THR A 157 8.19 -15.66 -1.99
CA THR A 157 9.54 -15.35 -1.48
C THR A 157 10.65 -15.72 -2.47
N PRO A 158 10.66 -16.91 -3.11
CA PRO A 158 11.67 -17.24 -4.13
C PRO A 158 11.64 -16.29 -5.33
N MET A 159 10.45 -15.91 -5.81
CA MET A 159 10.28 -14.98 -6.93
C MET A 159 10.84 -13.59 -6.56
N VAL A 160 10.53 -13.13 -5.35
CA VAL A 160 11.00 -11.86 -4.78
C VAL A 160 12.52 -11.84 -4.69
N ARG A 161 13.12 -12.88 -4.09
CA ARG A 161 14.57 -12.99 -3.95
C ARG A 161 15.27 -13.02 -5.30
N GLN A 162 14.71 -13.74 -6.28
CA GLN A 162 15.28 -13.79 -7.62
C GLN A 162 15.28 -12.40 -8.29
N GLN A 163 14.13 -11.71 -8.31
CA GLN A 163 14.03 -10.37 -8.89
C GLN A 163 14.96 -9.37 -8.19
N LEU A 164 15.07 -9.44 -6.86
CA LEU A 164 15.97 -8.57 -6.09
C LEU A 164 17.44 -8.82 -6.44
N ARG A 165 17.88 -10.08 -6.57
CA ARG A 165 19.26 -10.39 -7.02
C ARG A 165 19.56 -9.83 -8.40
N ASP A 166 18.63 -10.02 -9.32
CA ASP A 166 18.79 -9.56 -10.70
C ASP A 166 18.88 -8.02 -10.78
N LYS A 167 18.12 -7.32 -9.92
CA LYS A 167 18.13 -5.86 -9.80
C LYS A 167 19.37 -5.33 -9.07
N LEU A 168 19.72 -5.91 -7.93
CA LEU A 168 20.76 -5.40 -7.03
C LEU A 168 22.17 -5.70 -7.54
N LYS A 169 22.40 -6.85 -8.18
CA LYS A 169 23.73 -7.25 -8.71
C LYS A 169 24.82 -7.07 -7.65
N GLU A 170 25.80 -6.18 -7.86
CA GLU A 170 26.88 -5.91 -6.91
C GLU A 170 26.41 -5.37 -5.55
N TRP A 171 25.20 -4.82 -5.46
CA TRP A 171 24.58 -4.34 -4.21
C TRP A 171 23.92 -5.44 -3.38
N THR A 172 23.95 -6.69 -3.86
CA THR A 172 23.35 -7.82 -3.14
C THR A 172 24.11 -8.09 -1.85
N ALA A 173 23.48 -7.79 -0.71
CA ALA A 173 23.93 -8.20 0.61
C ALA A 173 23.11 -9.43 1.04
N GLU A 174 23.70 -10.62 0.93
CA GLU A 174 22.97 -11.89 1.05
C GLU A 174 22.19 -12.03 2.35
N ASP A 175 22.82 -11.77 3.49
CA ASP A 175 22.19 -11.91 4.80
C ASP A 175 21.00 -10.95 4.95
N MET A 176 21.17 -9.68 4.54
CA MET A 176 20.08 -8.69 4.54
C MET A 176 18.93 -9.12 3.63
N LEU A 177 19.23 -9.59 2.42
CA LEU A 177 18.23 -10.07 1.49
C LEU A 177 17.45 -11.24 2.10
N LEU A 178 18.13 -12.22 2.69
CA LEU A 178 17.49 -13.39 3.28
C LEU A 178 16.62 -13.02 4.47
N ASP A 179 17.13 -12.21 5.40
CA ASP A 179 16.41 -11.78 6.60
C ASP A 179 15.18 -10.94 6.25
N GLY A 180 15.36 -9.91 5.42
CA GLY A 180 14.31 -8.98 4.99
C GLY A 180 13.24 -9.59 4.08
N THR A 181 13.46 -10.81 3.59
CA THR A 181 12.48 -11.59 2.80
C THR A 181 12.08 -12.90 3.46
N THR A 182 12.35 -13.06 4.76
CA THR A 182 11.77 -14.18 5.54
C THR A 182 10.25 -14.18 5.34
N PRO A 183 9.59 -15.34 5.08
CA PRO A 183 8.17 -15.42 4.71
C PRO A 183 7.22 -15.18 5.90
N VAL A 184 7.32 -14.00 6.50
CA VAL A 184 6.47 -13.50 7.57
C VAL A 184 5.75 -12.23 7.09
N LEU A 185 4.51 -12.02 7.53
CA LEU A 185 3.66 -10.93 7.03
C LEU A 185 4.31 -9.55 7.17
N SER A 186 5.04 -9.30 8.27
CA SER A 186 5.72 -8.02 8.51
C SER A 186 6.79 -7.67 7.48
N ASN A 187 7.39 -8.65 6.81
CA ASN A 187 8.37 -8.39 5.75
C ASN A 187 7.72 -8.03 4.40
N TYR A 188 6.40 -8.16 4.30
CA TYR A 188 5.62 -7.99 3.08
C TYR A 188 4.39 -7.10 3.32
N GLU A 189 4.38 -6.32 4.40
CA GLU A 189 3.24 -5.50 4.80
C GLU A 189 3.02 -4.29 3.90
N ASP A 190 4.10 -3.75 3.31
CA ASP A 190 4.06 -2.68 2.34
C ASP A 190 3.89 -3.23 0.93
N PHE A 191 2.65 -3.26 0.46
CA PHE A 191 2.31 -3.67 -0.89
C PHE A 191 1.23 -2.79 -1.51
N LEU A 192 1.21 -2.76 -2.84
CA LEU A 192 0.19 -2.13 -3.67
C LEU A 192 -0.39 -3.14 -4.65
N VAL A 193 -1.64 -2.93 -5.02
CA VAL A 193 -2.39 -3.80 -5.93
C VAL A 193 -2.80 -3.06 -7.19
N SER A 194 -2.62 -3.70 -8.34
CA SER A 194 -3.12 -3.31 -9.66
C SER A 194 -4.01 -4.39 -10.27
N ASP A 195 -4.56 -4.13 -11.45
CA ASP A 195 -5.31 -5.13 -12.21
C ASP A 195 -4.42 -6.29 -12.69
N GLU A 196 -3.11 -6.07 -12.81
CA GLU A 196 -2.14 -7.02 -13.35
C GLU A 196 -1.42 -7.83 -12.26
N GLY A 197 -1.25 -7.28 -11.06
CA GLY A 197 -0.53 -7.95 -9.99
C GLY A 197 -0.42 -7.13 -8.71
N MET A 198 0.54 -7.52 -7.87
CA MET A 198 0.88 -6.85 -6.62
C MET A 198 2.35 -6.42 -6.63
N THR A 199 2.63 -5.22 -6.14
CA THR A 199 3.98 -4.70 -5.97
C THR A 199 4.31 -4.62 -4.49
N PHE A 200 5.35 -5.33 -4.06
CA PHE A 200 5.92 -5.20 -2.73
C PHE A 200 6.95 -4.07 -2.72
N HIS A 201 6.93 -3.28 -1.64
CA HIS A 201 7.91 -2.25 -1.35
C HIS A 201 8.77 -2.69 -0.17
N PHE A 202 10.08 -2.48 -0.28
CA PHE A 202 11.05 -2.83 0.75
C PHE A 202 11.81 -1.56 1.12
N ALA A 203 11.68 -1.15 2.38
CA ALA A 203 12.33 0.04 2.90
C ALA A 203 13.86 -0.09 2.83
N HIS A 204 14.55 1.05 2.97
CA HIS A 204 16.00 1.05 3.12
C HIS A 204 16.45 0.12 4.24
N TYR A 205 17.58 -0.56 4.03
CA TYR A 205 18.14 -1.55 4.93
C TYR A 205 17.31 -2.81 5.16
N GLN A 206 16.12 -2.95 4.59
CA GLN A 206 15.36 -4.19 4.73
C GLN A 206 15.99 -5.32 3.93
N VAL A 207 16.25 -5.11 2.63
CA VAL A 207 16.78 -6.16 1.73
C VAL A 207 18.11 -5.81 1.08
N ALA A 208 18.58 -4.56 1.25
CA ALA A 208 19.82 -4.05 0.66
C ALA A 208 20.35 -2.84 1.45
N PRO A 209 21.65 -2.49 1.34
CA PRO A 209 22.20 -1.29 1.94
C PRO A 209 21.49 -0.02 1.45
N TYR A 210 21.48 1.04 2.26
CA TYR A 210 20.84 2.33 1.94
C TYR A 210 21.23 2.92 0.58
N ALA A 211 22.51 2.77 0.18
CA ALA A 211 22.99 3.27 -1.10
C ALA A 211 22.30 2.63 -2.33
N ALA A 212 21.68 1.45 -2.17
CA ALA A 212 20.92 0.80 -3.22
C ALA A 212 19.53 1.43 -3.44
N GLY A 213 19.08 2.28 -2.51
CA GLY A 213 17.74 2.88 -2.53
C GLY A 213 16.63 1.91 -2.11
N GLU A 214 15.39 2.38 -2.17
CA GLU A 214 14.19 1.58 -1.92
C GLU A 214 14.04 0.50 -3.01
N GLN A 215 13.67 -0.72 -2.61
CA GLN A 215 13.45 -1.81 -3.55
C GLN A 215 11.98 -2.10 -3.72
N THR A 216 11.61 -2.46 -4.93
CA THR A 216 10.25 -2.90 -5.26
C THR A 216 10.30 -4.16 -6.10
N VAL A 217 9.31 -5.03 -5.91
CA VAL A 217 9.16 -6.28 -6.65
C VAL A 217 7.71 -6.45 -7.06
N PHE A 218 7.48 -6.71 -8.34
CA PHE A 218 6.15 -6.98 -8.89
C PHE A 218 5.91 -8.48 -9.03
N ILE A 219 4.76 -8.95 -8.55
CA ILE A 219 4.28 -10.32 -8.67
C ILE A 219 2.98 -10.32 -9.48
N PRO A 220 2.99 -10.84 -10.72
CA PRO A 220 1.78 -10.96 -11.54
C PRO A 220 0.72 -11.85 -10.89
N TRP A 221 -0.56 -11.49 -11.01
CA TRP A 221 -1.64 -12.36 -10.52
C TRP A 221 -1.67 -13.73 -11.22
N ALA A 222 -1.17 -13.79 -12.46
CA ALA A 222 -1.08 -15.04 -13.22
C ALA A 222 -0.19 -16.11 -12.54
N ASP A 223 0.84 -15.69 -11.81
CA ASP A 223 1.82 -16.62 -11.22
C ASP A 223 1.34 -17.20 -9.88
N ILE A 224 0.41 -16.53 -9.21
CA ILE A 224 -0.10 -16.87 -7.87
C ILE A 224 -1.61 -17.07 -7.81
N ARG A 225 -2.29 -17.14 -8.95
CA ARG A 225 -3.77 -17.16 -9.05
C ARG A 225 -4.43 -18.22 -8.16
N GLN A 226 -3.84 -19.41 -8.08
CA GLN A 226 -4.33 -20.54 -7.29
C GLN A 226 -4.20 -20.33 -5.77
N LEU A 227 -3.41 -19.36 -5.33
CA LEU A 227 -3.16 -19.04 -3.92
C LEU A 227 -4.04 -17.88 -3.45
N VAL A 228 -4.48 -17.01 -4.36
CA VAL A 228 -5.34 -15.87 -4.07
C VAL A 228 -6.79 -16.35 -3.88
N ARG A 229 -7.50 -15.76 -2.92
CA ARG A 229 -8.89 -16.12 -2.67
C ARG A 229 -9.76 -15.83 -3.89
N PRO A 230 -10.74 -16.71 -4.21
CA PRO A 230 -11.57 -16.56 -5.40
C PRO A 230 -12.29 -15.20 -5.50
N GLU A 231 -12.73 -14.63 -4.38
CA GLU A 231 -13.41 -13.33 -4.33
C GLU A 231 -12.51 -12.18 -4.82
N PHE A 232 -11.23 -12.18 -4.46
CA PHE A 232 -10.28 -11.18 -4.97
C PHE A 232 -9.92 -11.45 -6.43
N MET A 233 -9.73 -12.72 -6.82
CA MET A 233 -9.42 -13.05 -8.21
C MET A 233 -10.53 -12.67 -9.18
N ALA A 234 -11.80 -12.88 -8.82
CA ALA A 234 -12.93 -12.46 -9.65
C ALA A 234 -12.92 -10.94 -9.89
N VAL A 235 -12.60 -10.18 -8.83
CA VAL A 235 -12.51 -8.72 -8.84
C VAL A 235 -11.35 -8.24 -9.73
N PHE A 236 -10.14 -8.82 -9.60
CA PHE A 236 -8.99 -8.48 -10.45
C PHE A 236 -9.21 -8.79 -11.93
N LEU A 237 -9.78 -9.94 -12.26
CA LEU A 237 -10.03 -10.32 -13.66
C LEU A 237 -11.03 -9.38 -14.32
N SER A 238 -12.11 -9.03 -13.59
CA SER A 238 -13.09 -8.06 -14.10
C SER A 238 -12.46 -6.68 -14.34
N GLY A 239 -11.52 -6.26 -13.48
CA GLY A 239 -10.76 -5.02 -13.66
C GLY A 239 -9.85 -5.05 -14.89
N ALA A 240 -9.06 -6.12 -15.03
CA ALA A 240 -8.14 -6.29 -16.14
C ALA A 240 -8.84 -6.25 -17.51
N GLU A 241 -10.02 -6.87 -17.64
CA GLU A 241 -10.83 -6.82 -18.87
C GLU A 241 -11.29 -5.40 -19.22
N VAL A 242 -11.74 -4.63 -18.22
CA VAL A 242 -12.16 -3.23 -18.39
C VAL A 242 -10.96 -2.34 -18.75
N SER A 243 -9.84 -2.50 -18.05
CA SER A 243 -8.59 -1.77 -18.29
C SER A 243 -8.06 -2.03 -19.71
N ALA A 244 -8.05 -3.28 -20.15
CA ALA A 244 -7.67 -3.65 -21.52
C ALA A 244 -8.57 -3.01 -22.58
N ARG A 245 -9.90 -3.02 -22.35
CA ARG A 245 -10.87 -2.38 -23.25
C ARG A 245 -10.68 -0.86 -23.34
N ASN A 246 -10.43 -0.19 -22.22
CA ASN A 246 -10.19 1.25 -22.18
C ASN A 246 -8.89 1.62 -22.90
N LYS A 247 -7.80 0.88 -22.66
CA LYS A 247 -6.51 1.05 -23.37
C LYS A 247 -6.69 0.88 -24.88
N ALA A 248 -7.47 -0.11 -25.32
CA ALA A 248 -7.77 -0.33 -26.74
C ALA A 248 -8.58 0.82 -27.35
N ASN A 249 -9.59 1.33 -26.65
CA ASN A 249 -10.39 2.47 -27.09
C ASN A 249 -9.57 3.77 -27.20
N ASP A 250 -8.70 4.05 -26.22
CA ASP A 250 -7.83 5.22 -26.25
C ASP A 250 -6.80 5.15 -27.38
N LYS A 251 -6.27 3.96 -27.65
CA LYS A 251 -5.42 3.73 -28.83
C LYS A 251 -6.20 4.01 -30.13
N ALA A 252 -7.40 3.46 -30.27
CA ALA A 252 -8.25 3.69 -31.45
C ALA A 252 -8.60 5.18 -31.64
N ARG A 253 -8.87 5.92 -30.56
CA ARG A 253 -9.10 7.37 -30.60
C ARG A 253 -7.85 8.15 -31.01
N ARG A 254 -6.67 7.79 -30.50
CA ARG A 254 -5.40 8.41 -30.94
C ARG A 254 -5.14 8.17 -32.42
N ASP A 255 -5.37 6.95 -32.89
CA ASP A 255 -5.17 6.56 -34.29
C ASP A 255 -6.19 7.26 -35.23
N SER A 256 -7.40 7.60 -34.75
CA SER A 256 -8.43 8.31 -35.55
C SER A 256 -8.24 9.83 -35.64
N HIS A 257 -7.45 10.45 -34.75
CA HIS A 257 -7.21 11.90 -34.73
C HIS A 257 -5.86 12.31 -35.36
N GLY A 258 -5.08 11.35 -35.87
CA GLY A 258 -3.79 11.57 -36.55
C GLY A 258 -3.87 11.76 -38.08
N GLY A 259 -5.05 12.06 -38.65
CA GLY A 259 -5.20 12.33 -40.08
C GLY A 259 -4.82 13.78 -40.45
N PRO A 260 -4.13 14.03 -41.58
CA PRO A 260 -3.68 15.37 -41.93
C PRO A 260 -4.83 16.20 -42.49
N CYS A 261 -5.47 17.03 -41.64
CA CYS A 261 -6.28 18.14 -42.13
C CYS A 261 -5.38 19.36 -42.36
N SER A 262 -4.66 19.37 -43.48
CA SER A 262 -4.12 20.61 -44.06
C SER A 262 -5.22 21.25 -44.91
N GLY A 263 -6.08 22.03 -44.27
CA GLY A 263 -7.05 22.88 -44.95
C GLY A 263 -6.38 24.19 -45.34
N LEU A 264 -6.17 24.39 -46.64
CA LEU A 264 -5.83 25.69 -47.21
C LEU A 264 -6.86 26.73 -46.75
N ILE A 265 -6.38 27.75 -46.05
CA ILE A 265 -7.09 29.03 -45.93
C ILE A 265 -6.52 29.93 -47.02
N THR A 266 -7.28 30.11 -48.11
CA THR A 266 -7.09 31.22 -49.04
C THR A 266 -7.94 32.37 -48.55
N THR A 267 -7.32 33.50 -48.24
CA THR A 267 -8.00 34.79 -48.06
C THR A 267 -7.61 35.71 -49.20
N ASP A 268 -8.62 36.17 -49.95
CA ASP A 268 -8.60 37.49 -50.61
C ASP A 268 -8.65 38.60 -49.55
#